data_AF-A0A6H2A643-F1
#
_entry.id   AF-A0A6H2A643-F1
#
_cell.length_a   1.000
_cell.length_b   1.000
_cell.length_c   1.000
_cell.angle_alpha   90.00
_cell.angle_beta   90.00
_cell.angle_gamma   90.00
#
_symmetry.space_group_name_H-M   'P 1'
#
loop_
_entity.id
_entity.type
_entity.pdbx_description
1 polymer ?
#
loop_
_entity_poly.entity_id
_entity_poly.type
_entity_poly.pdbx_seq_one_letter_code
_entity_poly.pdbx_strand_id
1 'polypeptide(L)' 'MGFKTRRKNVDVGRTSKAMILPAFLEIGRESSIAGNRLILSDPRGEISEEMLLEFYEKHVEPILWQYFRQQQQTQKVDKP' A
#
# COMPACT_ATOMS: atom_id res chain seq x y z
N MET A 1 9.56 -12.04 7.64
CA MET A 1 10.46 -11.73 6.50
C MET A 1 9.63 -11.03 5.43
N GLY A 2 10.09 -9.92 4.86
CA GLY A 2 9.33 -9.17 3.85
C GLY A 2 9.36 -9.84 2.48
N PHE A 3 8.34 -9.63 1.65
CA PHE A 3 8.28 -10.12 0.26
C PHE A 3 8.04 -8.94 -0.69
N LYS A 4 8.57 -9.03 -1.92
CA LYS A 4 8.28 -8.09 -3.01
C LYS A 4 7.66 -8.87 -4.17
N THR A 5 6.47 -8.47 -4.60
CA THR A 5 5.80 -9.08 -5.75
C THR A 5 4.95 -8.04 -6.46
N ARG A 6 4.69 -8.24 -7.75
CA ARG A 6 3.76 -7.41 -8.54
C ARG A 6 2.65 -8.31 -9.05
N ARG A 7 1.41 -7.95 -8.77
CA ARG A 7 0.21 -8.65 -9.25
C ARG A 7 -0.63 -7.70 -10.10
N LYS A 8 -1.40 -8.25 -11.03
CA LYS A 8 -2.38 -7.49 -11.80
C LYS A 8 -3.60 -7.24 -10.90
N ASN A 9 -4.17 -6.04 -10.96
CA ASN A 9 -5.48 -5.76 -10.37
C ASN A 9 -6.56 -6.44 -11.20
N VAL A 10 -7.55 -7.02 -10.52
CA VAL A 10 -8.66 -7.73 -11.17
C VAL A 10 -9.93 -6.92 -11.05
N ASP A 11 -10.75 -6.93 -12.08
CA ASP A 11 -12.05 -6.27 -12.07
C ASP A 11 -13.06 -7.14 -11.33
N VAL A 12 -13.76 -6.56 -10.35
CA VAL A 12 -14.80 -7.27 -9.58
C VAL A 12 -16.09 -6.47 -9.70
N GLY A 13 -17.07 -7.05 -10.38
CA GLY A 13 -18.30 -6.36 -10.71
C GLY A 13 -18.07 -5.18 -11.65
N ARG A 14 -18.91 -4.14 -11.54
CA ARG A 14 -18.86 -2.97 -12.44
C ARG A 14 -18.03 -1.81 -11.89
N THR A 15 -17.89 -1.69 -10.58
CA THR A 15 -17.37 -0.48 -9.91
C THR A 15 -16.18 -0.75 -9.00
N SER A 16 -15.76 -2.01 -8.84
CA SER A 16 -14.73 -2.39 -7.87
C SER A 16 -13.55 -3.09 -8.54
N LYS A 17 -12.39 -2.99 -7.89
CA LYS A 17 -11.17 -3.72 -8.25
C LYS A 17 -10.74 -4.55 -7.04
N ALA A 18 -10.13 -5.70 -7.28
CA ALA A 18 -9.51 -6.52 -6.25
C ALA A 18 -7.99 -6.60 -6.43
N MET A 19 -7.29 -6.55 -5.30
CA MET A 19 -5.89 -6.96 -5.21
C MET A 19 -5.80 -8.44 -4.83
N ILE A 20 -5.00 -9.19 -5.57
CA ILE A 20 -4.75 -10.60 -5.26
C ILE A 20 -3.63 -10.68 -4.21
N LEU A 21 -4.01 -11.02 -2.99
CA LEU A 21 -3.09 -11.27 -1.90
C LEU A 21 -2.35 -12.60 -2.13
N PRO A 22 -1.02 -12.68 -1.90
CA PRO A 22 -0.30 -13.94 -1.97
C PRO A 22 -0.84 -14.98 -0.99
N ALA A 23 -0.90 -16.25 -1.41
CA ALA A 23 -1.50 -17.35 -0.64
C ALA A 23 -0.82 -17.67 0.71
N PHE A 24 0.40 -17.19 0.93
CA PHE A 24 1.10 -17.37 2.19
C PHE A 24 0.76 -16.30 3.24
N LEU A 25 -0.06 -15.29 2.91
CA LEU A 25 -0.57 -14.33 3.88
C LEU A 25 -1.71 -14.95 4.69
N GLU A 26 -1.68 -14.73 6.00
CA GLU A 26 -2.80 -15.08 6.89
C GLU A 26 -3.91 -14.04 6.74
N ILE A 27 -5.15 -14.50 6.57
CA ILE A 27 -6.32 -13.67 6.25
C ILE A 27 -7.38 -13.85 7.35
N GLY A 28 -7.90 -12.72 7.85
CA GLY A 28 -9.00 -12.68 8.80
C GLY A 28 -10.38 -12.77 8.12
N ARG A 29 -11.45 -12.61 8.90
CA ARG A 29 -12.81 -12.53 8.35
C ARG A 29 -13.01 -11.26 7.50
N GLU A 30 -12.42 -10.17 7.95
CA GLU A 30 -12.48 -8.84 7.36
C GLU A 30 -11.08 -8.22 7.36
N SER A 31 -10.86 -7.20 6.55
CA SER A 31 -9.58 -6.50 6.44
C SER A 31 -9.80 -5.01 6.61
N SER A 32 -8.90 -4.36 7.34
CA SER A 32 -8.89 -2.90 7.47
C SER A 32 -8.05 -2.29 6.36
N ILE A 33 -8.50 -1.18 5.78
CA ILE A 33 -7.86 -0.54 4.64
C ILE A 33 -7.82 0.97 4.85
N ALA A 34 -6.64 1.58 4.63
CA ALA A 34 -6.46 3.02 4.56
C ALA A 34 -5.78 3.37 3.23
N GLY A 35 -6.18 4.46 2.58
CA GLY A 35 -5.50 4.86 1.35
C GLY A 35 -6.07 6.04 0.59
N ASN A 36 -5.35 6.37 -0.48
CA ASN A 36 -5.72 7.30 -1.55
C ASN A 36 -4.93 6.90 -2.81
N ARG A 37 -3.70 7.43 -2.97
CA ARG A 37 -2.78 7.03 -4.06
C ARG A 37 -2.00 5.75 -3.77
N LEU A 38 -1.77 5.46 -2.50
CA LEU A 38 -1.23 4.20 -2.00
C LEU A 38 -2.26 3.57 -1.07
N ILE A 39 -2.16 2.27 -0.87
CA ILE A 39 -3.03 1.51 0.02
C ILE A 39 -2.16 0.87 1.09
N LEU A 40 -2.50 1.13 2.36
CA LEU A 40 -2.06 0.35 3.50
C LEU A 40 -3.23 -0.53 3.93
N SER A 41 -3.00 -1.83 4.11
CA SER A 41 -4.06 -2.77 4.48
C SER A 41 -3.56 -3.73 5.55
N ASP A 42 -4.43 -4.01 6.51
CA ASP A 42 -4.30 -5.10 7.47
C ASP A 42 -5.26 -6.24 7.06
N PRO A 43 -4.74 -7.32 6.45
CA PRO A 43 -5.56 -8.45 6.00
C PRO A 43 -6.29 -9.20 7.12
N ARG A 44 -5.92 -8.98 8.38
CA ARG A 44 -6.54 -9.64 9.54
C ARG A 44 -7.66 -8.82 10.18
N GLY A 45 -7.69 -7.51 9.93
CA GLY A 45 -8.66 -6.60 10.54
C GLY A 45 -8.46 -6.43 12.06
N GLU A 46 -7.22 -6.61 12.54
CA GLU A 46 -6.86 -6.44 13.95
C GLU A 46 -6.72 -4.95 14.32
N ILE A 47 -6.39 -4.10 13.34
CA ILE A 47 -6.22 -2.65 13.50
C ILE A 47 -7.48 -1.93 13.00
N SER A 48 -8.00 -0.94 13.74
CA SER A 48 -9.15 -0.17 13.26
C SER A 48 -8.81 0.69 12.04
N GLU A 49 -9.80 0.94 11.17
CA GLU A 49 -9.62 1.75 9.96
C GLU A 49 -9.15 3.17 10.28
N GLU A 50 -9.67 3.79 11.36
CA GLU A 50 -9.29 5.15 11.78
C GLU A 50 -7.83 5.21 12.23
N MET A 51 -7.39 4.23 13.03
CA MET A 51 -6.00 4.14 13.47
C MET A 51 -5.06 3.89 12.28
N LEU A 52 -5.47 2.99 11.37
CA LEU A 52 -4.71 2.67 10.17
C LEU A 52 -4.56 3.90 9.25
N LEU A 53 -5.62 4.69 9.11
CA LEU A 53 -5.63 5.94 8.35
C LEU A 53 -4.73 7.00 8.99
N GLU A 54 -4.92 7.27 10.29
CA GLU A 54 -4.10 8.25 11.01
C GLU A 54 -2.60 7.90 10.92
N PHE A 55 -2.25 6.63 11.08
CA PHE A 55 -0.88 6.17 10.95
C PHE A 55 -0.34 6.32 9.52
N TYR A 56 -1.14 5.95 8.51
CA TYR A 56 -0.77 6.10 7.11
C TYR A 56 -0.47 7.57 6.77
N GLU A 57 -1.35 8.49 7.15
CA GLU A 57 -1.23 9.92 6.85
C GLU A 57 -0.06 10.59 7.58
N LYS A 58 0.16 10.23 8.86
CA LYS A 58 1.21 10.87 9.68
C LYS A 58 2.61 10.32 9.43
N HIS A 59 2.72 9.04 9.09
CA HIS A 59 4.02 8.35 9.10
C HIS A 59 4.40 7.71 7.76
N VAL A 60 3.47 7.04 7.09
CA VAL A 60 3.82 6.26 5.88
C VAL A 60 3.92 7.18 4.68
N GLU A 61 2.86 7.93 4.40
CA GLU A 61 2.75 8.75 3.20
C GLU A 61 3.84 9.84 3.11
N PRO A 62 4.08 10.66 4.15
CA PRO A 62 5.06 11.74 4.08
C PRO A 62 6.49 11.23 3.84
N ILE A 63 6.89 10.17 4.55
CA ILE A 63 8.24 9.60 4.48
C ILE A 63 8.47 8.99 3.10
N LEU A 64 7.50 8.23 2.59
CA LEU A 64 7.65 7.57 1.30
C LEU A 64 7.74 8.59 0.15
N TRP A 65 6.96 9.66 0.18
CA TRP A 65 7.05 10.71 -0.83
C TRP A 65 8.34 11.50 -0.76
N GLN A 66 8.87 11.78 0.43
CA GLN A 66 10.19 12.38 0.60
C GLN A 66 11.26 11.51 -0.05
N TYR A 67 11.27 10.21 0.25
CA TYR A 67 12.21 9.26 -0.33
C TYR A 67 12.09 9.19 -1.86
N PHE A 68 10.87 9.04 -2.40
CA PHE A 68 10.65 8.96 -3.85
C PHE A 68 11.15 10.21 -4.59
N ARG A 69 10.93 11.41 -4.02
CA ARG A 69 11.43 12.67 -4.61
C ARG A 69 12.95 12.76 -4.61
N GLN A 70 13.62 12.30 -3.55
CA GLN A 70 15.08 12.25 -3.50
C GLN A 70 15.63 11.35 -4.61
N GLN A 71 15.07 10.15 -4.79
CA GLN A 71 15.49 9.23 -5.85
C GLN A 71 15.31 9.80 -7.26
N GLN A 72 14.27 10.63 -7.47
CA GLN A 72 14.05 11.32 -8.75
C GLN A 72 15.07 12.43 -9.00
N GLN A 73 15.54 13.11 -7.95
CA GLN A 73 16.57 14.14 -8.09
C GLN A 73 17.93 13.52 -8.40
N THR A 74 18.32 12.45 -7.70
CA THR A 74 19.57 11.72 -7.98
C THR A 74 19.61 11.20 -9.43
N GLN A 75 18.53 10.57 -9.90
CA GLN A 75 18.44 10.07 -11.28
C GLN A 75 18.44 11.15 -12.36
N LYS A 76 18.12 12.41 -12.03
CA LYS A 76 18.20 13.54 -12.97
C LYS A 76 19.62 14.12 -13.05
N VAL A 77 20.42 13.98 -12.01
CA VAL A 77 21.82 14.42 -11.98
C VAL A 77 22.73 13.40 -12.70
N ASP A 78 22.35 12.12 -12.69
CA ASP A 78 23.11 11.03 -13.35
C ASP A 78 22.71 10.77 -14.81
N LYS A 79 21.82 11.58 -15.40
CA LYS A 79 21.50 11.52 -16.83
C LYS A 79 22.42 12.50 -17.59
N PRO A 80 23.29 12.03 -18.50
CA PRO A 80 24.17 12.89 -19.29
C PRO A 80 23.40 13.80 -20.25
#